data_AF-A0A9P4PEQ4-F1
#
_entry.id   AF-A0A9P4PEQ4-F1
#
_cell.length_a   1.000
_cell.length_b   1.000
_cell.length_c   1.000
_cell.angle_alpha   90.00
_cell.angle_beta   90.00
_cell.angle_gamma   90.00
#
_symmetry.space_group_name_H-M   'P 1'
#
loop_
_entity.id
_entity.type
_entity.pdbx_description
1 polymer ?
#
loop_
_entity_poly.entity_id
_entity_poly.type
_entity_poly.pdbx_seq_one_letter_code
_entity_poly.pdbx_strand_id
1 'polypeptide(L)'
;MPADSFTGPSCKDLVEFMKSVKDIPVKHKDGFEGMSEKAIETVCDVDALHVWESGDDIDDFLHLTQVIVKLKIEAEKHEGRRRKEPAMVIISSEQATGKNGRDGFERICEVVRNLMKSDGKKHLDDTVCAFDAVVVVRGIDYTSSSDNKAAVKRINTAIERVFKMQRPSVKQLVWHHGPILSLLLTWIDNTTSDLRSALTAISITAALDLTDGVKPSPLGKANKQTALQTLEDYAKRLDIPVVFVDPASQLITYEYLATYMYYWAYYIHVFLPSSALRPHFYAALDALVTFCFRLRGASDSTYGASTVRMVQEHLSASTARRWASTSIDPSSYTKDLCRATATDAQIHHAVQLADSPFALLSPMPGYPLPAFSRLPLCPSDNPADSTGDFYIAAPVSFTLPTGTFRASSSSPFYVLLPREGRDVDKVTAWIQGSMMGVLERLRRDKDVVRINKKETELYGEVARACGWALDGCRGKMPEGVEGKVKFVREKVRKGTFCYVSGLVKETEGSRQKGRSEGGWLGGQVGWGAQGETGWVDGAKGGGGGGRRGRRGGWMERRRALGGVRRCGAVRSLCCAGLLDSESWLGSSSSGYLLLWQGFLLRTGW
;
A
#
# COMPACT_ATOMS: atom_id res chain seq x y z
N MET A 1 -36.13 -14.95 -3.87
CA MET A 1 -35.41 -14.35 -5.00
C MET A 1 -35.52 -12.84 -4.85
N PRO A 2 -34.44 -12.05 -4.87
CA PRO A 2 -34.58 -10.61 -4.76
C PRO A 2 -35.36 -10.11 -5.97
N ALA A 3 -36.33 -9.23 -5.74
CA ALA A 3 -37.00 -8.50 -6.80
C ALA A 3 -35.93 -7.71 -7.57
N ASP A 4 -35.92 -7.91 -8.89
CA ASP A 4 -35.11 -7.23 -9.91
C ASP A 4 -33.60 -7.54 -9.96
N SER A 5 -33.26 -8.70 -10.55
CA SER A 5 -31.89 -8.97 -10.99
C SER A 5 -31.43 -7.93 -12.03
N PHE A 6 -30.24 -7.36 -11.82
CA PHE A 6 -29.64 -6.38 -12.72
C PHE A 6 -28.50 -6.99 -13.52
N THR A 7 -28.43 -6.66 -14.80
CA THR A 7 -27.29 -6.99 -15.67
C THR A 7 -27.00 -5.79 -16.57
N GLY A 8 -25.82 -5.22 -16.42
CA GLY A 8 -25.34 -4.08 -17.19
C GLY A 8 -24.81 -4.47 -18.59
N PRO A 9 -24.39 -3.47 -19.38
CA PRO A 9 -23.72 -3.69 -20.66
C PRO A 9 -22.38 -4.42 -20.47
N SER A 10 -21.94 -5.12 -21.52
CA SER A 10 -20.60 -5.73 -21.57
C SER A 10 -19.54 -4.65 -21.72
N CYS A 11 -18.54 -4.67 -20.84
CA CYS A 11 -17.40 -3.77 -20.82
C CYS A 11 -16.13 -4.52 -21.28
N LYS A 12 -15.26 -3.80 -21.98
CA LYS A 12 -13.95 -4.30 -22.43
C LYS A 12 -12.80 -3.79 -21.56
N ASP A 13 -13.02 -2.75 -20.76
CA ASP A 13 -12.00 -2.22 -19.87
C ASP A 13 -12.62 -1.69 -18.57
N LEU A 14 -11.74 -1.36 -17.63
CA LEU A 14 -12.11 -0.85 -16.31
C LEU A 14 -12.82 0.50 -16.39
N VAL A 15 -12.50 1.35 -17.36
CA VAL A 15 -13.09 2.69 -17.51
C VAL A 15 -14.55 2.59 -17.92
N GLU A 16 -14.85 1.74 -18.92
CA GLU A 16 -16.21 1.40 -19.33
C GLU A 16 -17.00 0.76 -18.18
N PHE A 17 -16.36 -0.10 -17.39
CA PHE A 17 -17.00 -0.74 -16.24
C PHE A 17 -17.33 0.25 -15.12
N MET A 18 -16.40 1.13 -14.74
CA MET A 18 -16.66 2.20 -13.76
C MET A 18 -17.79 3.11 -14.20
N LYS A 19 -17.85 3.45 -15.50
CA LYS A 19 -18.96 4.21 -16.08
C LYS A 19 -20.29 3.44 -15.98
N SER A 20 -20.28 2.15 -16.32
CA SER A 20 -21.45 1.27 -16.22
C SER A 20 -21.99 1.17 -14.79
N VAL A 21 -21.11 1.09 -13.78
CA VAL A 21 -21.47 1.11 -12.36
C VAL A 21 -22.08 2.45 -11.93
N LYS A 22 -21.55 3.56 -12.44
CA LYS A 22 -22.11 4.91 -12.18
C LYS A 22 -23.50 5.10 -12.80
N ASP A 23 -23.68 4.57 -14.01
CA ASP A 23 -24.90 4.74 -14.81
C ASP A 23 -25.97 3.66 -14.50
N ILE A 24 -25.87 2.97 -13.34
CA ILE A 24 -26.87 2.00 -12.91
C ILE A 24 -28.24 2.70 -12.76
N PRO A 25 -29.32 2.15 -13.37
CA PRO A 25 -30.65 2.74 -13.27
C PRO A 25 -31.11 2.85 -11.81
N VAL A 26 -31.75 3.97 -11.47
CA VAL A 26 -32.21 4.30 -10.11
C VAL A 26 -32.94 3.14 -9.42
N LYS A 27 -33.81 2.42 -10.15
CA LYS A 27 -34.57 1.27 -9.61
C LYS A 27 -33.72 0.09 -9.12
N HIS A 28 -32.46 -0.03 -9.57
CA HIS A 28 -31.54 -1.09 -9.15
C HIS A 28 -30.43 -0.58 -8.23
N LYS A 29 -30.33 0.75 -8.06
CA LYS A 29 -29.20 1.38 -7.36
C LYS A 29 -29.14 0.98 -5.89
N ASP A 30 -30.25 1.06 -5.17
CA ASP A 30 -30.32 0.72 -3.74
C ASP A 30 -29.95 -0.75 -3.49
N GLY A 31 -30.44 -1.66 -4.34
CA GLY A 31 -30.08 -3.09 -4.27
C GLY A 31 -28.59 -3.33 -4.57
N PHE A 32 -28.03 -2.59 -5.53
CA PHE A 32 -26.61 -2.66 -5.86
C PHE A 32 -25.72 -2.13 -4.73
N GLU A 33 -26.08 -0.98 -4.14
CA GLU A 33 -25.38 -0.39 -3.00
C GLU A 33 -25.47 -1.29 -1.77
N GLY A 34 -26.64 -1.87 -1.48
CA GLY A 34 -26.80 -2.82 -0.37
C GLY A 34 -25.97 -4.10 -0.53
N MET A 35 -25.83 -4.63 -1.76
CA MET A 35 -24.89 -5.76 -2.01
C MET A 35 -23.43 -5.35 -1.79
N SER A 36 -23.05 -4.16 -2.26
CA SER A 36 -21.70 -3.64 -2.06
C SER A 36 -21.39 -3.46 -0.58
N GLU A 37 -22.28 -2.82 0.18
CA GLU A 37 -22.14 -2.57 1.61
C GLU A 37 -21.97 -3.90 2.35
N LYS A 38 -22.89 -4.85 2.13
CA LYS A 38 -22.81 -6.19 2.72
C LYS A 38 -21.50 -6.91 2.40
N ALA A 39 -21.00 -6.81 1.16
CA ALA A 39 -19.75 -7.42 0.76
C ALA A 39 -18.55 -6.78 1.48
N ILE A 40 -18.52 -5.45 1.63
CA ILE A 40 -17.48 -4.71 2.36
C ILE A 40 -17.52 -5.05 3.86
N GLU A 41 -18.70 -5.06 4.45
CA GLU A 41 -18.90 -5.45 5.86
C GLU A 41 -18.41 -6.87 6.11
N THR A 42 -18.77 -7.83 5.25
CA THR A 42 -18.38 -9.24 5.43
C THR A 42 -16.88 -9.45 5.25
N VAL A 43 -16.24 -8.79 4.27
CA VAL A 43 -14.80 -8.97 4.01
C VAL A 43 -13.91 -8.21 5.00
N CYS A 44 -14.44 -7.21 5.69
CA CYS A 44 -13.74 -6.43 6.71
C CYS A 44 -14.27 -6.71 8.14
N ASP A 45 -15.03 -7.79 8.32
CA ASP A 45 -15.68 -8.16 9.58
C ASP A 45 -14.65 -8.37 10.68
N VAL A 46 -14.55 -7.42 11.62
CA VAL A 46 -13.60 -7.46 12.73
C VAL A 46 -13.75 -8.69 13.62
N ASP A 47 -14.93 -9.33 13.68
CA ASP A 47 -15.19 -10.53 14.48
C ASP A 47 -14.79 -11.83 13.78
N ALA A 48 -14.55 -11.80 12.46
CA ALA A 48 -14.05 -12.94 11.72
C ALA A 48 -12.55 -13.17 11.97
N LEU A 49 -12.12 -14.42 11.83
CA LEU A 49 -10.70 -14.73 11.75
C LEU A 49 -10.22 -14.45 10.33
N HIS A 50 -9.32 -13.47 10.18
CA HIS A 50 -8.74 -13.15 8.89
C HIS A 50 -7.50 -14.00 8.59
N VAL A 51 -7.48 -14.63 7.42
CA VAL A 51 -6.34 -15.36 6.86
C VAL A 51 -5.73 -14.54 5.74
N TRP A 52 -4.45 -14.22 5.84
CA TRP A 52 -3.74 -13.37 4.87
C TRP A 52 -2.62 -14.14 4.20
N GLU A 53 -2.71 -14.38 2.90
CA GLU A 53 -1.52 -14.76 2.13
C GLU A 53 -0.63 -13.53 1.91
N SER A 54 0.65 -13.60 2.22
CA SER A 54 1.57 -12.46 2.13
C SER A 54 2.92 -12.86 1.56
N GLY A 55 3.49 -12.02 0.71
CA GLY A 55 4.86 -12.16 0.22
C GLY A 55 5.91 -11.69 1.23
N ASP A 56 7.17 -11.67 0.78
CA ASP A 56 8.33 -11.26 1.56
C ASP A 56 8.94 -9.92 1.10
N ASP A 57 8.20 -9.12 0.34
CA ASP A 57 8.65 -7.80 -0.12
C ASP A 57 8.17 -6.68 0.83
N ILE A 58 8.73 -5.48 0.66
CA ILE A 58 8.57 -4.38 1.61
C ILE A 58 7.15 -3.81 1.61
N ASP A 59 6.43 -3.86 0.49
CA ASP A 59 5.03 -3.43 0.42
C ASP A 59 4.09 -4.40 1.14
N ASP A 60 4.31 -5.72 1.01
CA ASP A 60 3.61 -6.75 1.80
C ASP A 60 3.86 -6.56 3.31
N PHE A 61 5.10 -6.28 3.73
CA PHE A 61 5.39 -6.02 5.14
C PHE A 61 4.70 -4.77 5.68
N LEU A 62 4.55 -3.73 4.87
CA LEU A 62 3.82 -2.51 5.24
C LEU A 62 2.33 -2.76 5.36
N HIS A 63 1.77 -3.53 4.44
CA HIS A 63 0.38 -3.97 4.52
C HIS A 63 0.14 -4.78 5.81
N LEU A 64 0.97 -5.78 6.10
CA LEU A 64 0.89 -6.55 7.36
C LEU A 64 1.05 -5.66 8.59
N THR A 65 1.96 -4.68 8.54
CA THR A 65 2.15 -3.71 9.63
C THR A 65 0.86 -2.93 9.89
N GLN A 66 0.20 -2.45 8.83
CA GLN A 66 -1.07 -1.73 8.96
C GLN A 66 -2.15 -2.63 9.59
N VAL A 67 -2.34 -3.85 9.09
CA VAL A 67 -3.37 -4.78 9.58
C VAL A 67 -3.13 -5.14 11.05
N ILE A 68 -1.91 -5.53 11.42
CA ILE A 68 -1.58 -5.92 12.81
C ILE A 68 -1.76 -4.73 13.75
N VAL A 69 -1.31 -3.53 13.37
CA VAL A 69 -1.45 -2.34 14.21
C VAL A 69 -2.92 -1.95 14.39
N LYS A 70 -3.73 -2.02 13.33
CA LYS A 70 -5.18 -1.77 13.42
C LYS A 70 -5.86 -2.80 14.31
N LEU A 71 -5.60 -4.09 14.13
CA LEU A 71 -6.14 -5.15 15.00
C LEU A 71 -5.78 -4.94 16.47
N LYS A 72 -4.56 -4.47 16.77
CA LYS A 72 -4.18 -4.10 18.14
C LYS A 72 -4.97 -2.91 18.68
N ILE A 73 -5.20 -1.88 17.87
CA ILE A 73 -6.02 -0.72 18.25
C ILE A 73 -7.46 -1.16 18.54
N GLU A 74 -8.06 -1.97 17.68
CA GLU A 74 -9.43 -2.49 17.87
C GLU A 74 -9.52 -3.37 19.12
N ALA A 75 -8.57 -4.28 19.32
CA ALA A 75 -8.45 -5.11 20.53
C ALA A 75 -8.37 -4.29 21.83
N GLU A 76 -7.81 -3.08 21.79
CA GLU A 76 -7.68 -2.19 22.95
C GLU A 76 -8.97 -1.44 23.28
N LYS A 77 -9.90 -1.27 22.33
CA LYS A 77 -11.20 -0.61 22.58
C LYS A 77 -12.11 -1.45 23.49
N HIS A 78 -11.90 -2.77 23.53
CA HIS A 78 -12.69 -3.69 24.34
C HIS A 78 -12.08 -3.87 25.74
N GLU A 79 -12.63 -3.19 26.74
CA GLU A 79 -12.23 -3.32 28.15
C GLU A 79 -12.97 -4.45 28.89
N GLY A 80 -12.33 -5.03 29.93
CA GLY A 80 -12.96 -5.97 30.86
C GLY A 80 -12.62 -7.46 30.64
N ARG A 81 -13.47 -8.36 31.19
CA ARG A 81 -13.23 -9.83 31.22
C ARG A 81 -13.25 -10.53 29.85
N ARG A 82 -13.52 -9.80 28.76
CA ARG A 82 -13.52 -10.27 27.37
C ARG A 82 -12.65 -9.38 26.48
N ARG A 83 -11.43 -9.07 26.92
CA ARG A 83 -10.45 -8.41 26.06
C ARG A 83 -10.23 -9.29 24.83
N LYS A 84 -10.63 -8.79 23.66
CA LYS A 84 -10.42 -9.46 22.38
C LYS A 84 -8.95 -9.30 22.04
N GLU A 85 -8.21 -10.40 21.92
CA GLU A 85 -6.80 -10.33 21.50
C GLU A 85 -6.72 -10.21 19.98
N PRO A 86 -5.73 -9.48 19.43
CA PRO A 86 -5.53 -9.45 17.99
C PRO A 86 -5.29 -10.87 17.47
N ALA A 87 -6.07 -11.29 16.48
CA ALA A 87 -6.04 -12.65 15.95
C ALA A 87 -6.02 -12.64 14.42
N MET A 88 -5.09 -13.38 13.83
CA MET A 88 -5.01 -13.59 12.39
C MET A 88 -4.13 -14.78 12.07
N VAL A 89 -4.31 -15.36 10.89
CA VAL A 89 -3.38 -16.35 10.32
C VAL A 89 -2.70 -15.72 9.10
N ILE A 90 -1.36 -15.76 9.05
CA ILE A 90 -0.58 -15.27 7.92
C ILE A 90 0.03 -16.47 7.21
N ILE A 91 -0.29 -16.66 5.94
CA ILE A 91 0.31 -17.68 5.08
C ILE A 91 1.42 -17.01 4.29
N SER A 92 2.65 -17.46 4.48
CA SER A 92 3.78 -16.99 3.66
C SER A 92 3.64 -17.52 2.23
N SER A 93 3.63 -16.61 1.25
CA SER A 93 3.76 -16.95 -0.16
C SER A 93 5.25 -17.16 -0.42
N GLU A 94 5.69 -18.42 -0.38
CA GLU A 94 7.05 -18.75 -0.76
C GLU A 94 7.09 -18.67 -2.28
N GLN A 95 7.50 -17.54 -2.86
CA GLN A 95 7.88 -17.59 -4.26
C GLN A 95 9.11 -18.49 -4.36
N ALA A 96 9.13 -19.36 -5.38
CA ALA A 96 10.30 -20.10 -5.87
C ALA A 96 11.56 -19.69 -5.17
N THR A 97 12.09 -20.57 -4.32
CA THR A 97 13.52 -20.66 -4.01
C THR A 97 14.33 -19.58 -4.73
N GLY A 98 14.61 -18.50 -4.00
CA GLY A 98 15.08 -17.28 -4.63
C GLY A 98 16.26 -17.53 -5.56
N LYS A 99 16.37 -16.68 -6.58
CA LYS A 99 17.69 -16.36 -7.16
C LYS A 99 18.72 -15.99 -6.05
N ASN A 100 18.26 -15.72 -4.82
CA ASN A 100 19.04 -15.24 -3.68
C ASN A 100 18.83 -16.03 -2.35
N GLY A 101 18.11 -17.17 -2.31
CA GLY A 101 17.95 -17.96 -1.07
C GLY A 101 17.21 -17.27 0.10
N ARG A 102 16.15 -16.50 -0.19
CA ARG A 102 15.33 -15.80 0.83
C ARG A 102 14.29 -16.75 1.45
N ASP A 103 14.13 -16.70 2.77
CA ASP A 103 13.10 -17.43 3.52
C ASP A 103 11.95 -16.48 3.87
N GLY A 104 10.83 -16.57 3.12
CA GLY A 104 9.71 -15.64 3.28
C GLY A 104 9.03 -15.78 4.64
N PHE A 105 8.81 -17.02 5.08
CA PHE A 105 8.28 -17.33 6.41
C PHE A 105 9.10 -16.70 7.54
N GLU A 106 10.43 -16.87 7.56
CA GLU A 106 11.26 -16.31 8.64
C GLU A 106 11.24 -14.77 8.63
N ARG A 107 11.27 -14.15 7.45
CA ARG A 107 11.20 -12.68 7.34
C ARG A 107 9.86 -12.12 7.81
N ILE A 108 8.75 -12.77 7.48
CA ILE A 108 7.43 -12.40 8.02
C ILE A 108 7.42 -12.59 9.55
N CYS A 109 7.97 -13.69 10.07
CA CYS A 109 8.10 -13.90 11.51
C CYS A 109 8.89 -12.78 12.21
N GLU A 110 9.95 -12.24 11.59
CA GLU A 110 10.69 -11.11 12.13
C GLU A 110 9.84 -9.83 12.21
N VAL A 111 9.03 -9.55 11.18
CA VAL A 111 8.12 -8.40 11.17
C VAL A 111 7.06 -8.55 12.27
N VAL A 112 6.43 -9.72 12.37
CA VAL A 112 5.42 -10.01 13.40
C VAL A 112 6.04 -9.95 14.80
N ARG A 113 7.23 -10.53 15.01
CA ARG A 113 7.99 -10.42 16.28
C ARG A 113 8.19 -8.96 16.71
N ASN A 114 8.60 -8.10 15.78
CA ASN A 114 8.82 -6.67 16.04
C ASN A 114 7.52 -5.93 16.40
N LEU A 115 6.38 -6.28 15.79
CA LEU A 115 5.09 -5.60 16.03
C LEU A 115 4.37 -6.11 17.28
N MET A 116 4.48 -7.42 17.54
CA MET A 116 3.86 -8.09 18.69
C MET A 116 4.74 -8.02 19.95
N LYS A 117 6.03 -7.67 19.81
CA LYS A 117 7.01 -7.65 20.91
C LYS A 117 7.07 -9.00 21.66
N SER A 118 6.93 -10.09 20.91
CA SER A 118 6.93 -11.46 21.40
C SER A 118 7.84 -12.30 20.51
N ASP A 119 8.68 -13.16 21.08
CA ASP A 119 9.65 -13.96 20.31
C ASP A 119 8.99 -15.02 19.42
N GLY A 120 7.73 -15.35 19.72
CA GLY A 120 6.96 -16.40 19.04
C GLY A 120 7.34 -17.80 19.49
N LYS A 121 6.46 -18.77 19.24
CA LYS A 121 6.69 -20.19 19.52
C LYS A 121 6.59 -20.98 18.22
N LYS A 122 7.63 -21.74 17.91
CA LYS A 122 7.67 -22.61 16.73
C LYS A 122 6.90 -23.92 16.98
N HIS A 123 6.20 -24.38 15.96
CA HIS A 123 5.33 -25.54 15.97
C HIS A 123 5.37 -26.26 14.62
N LEU A 124 4.91 -27.52 14.59
CA LEU A 124 4.82 -28.35 13.38
C LEU A 124 6.15 -28.36 12.59
N ASP A 125 7.22 -28.83 13.22
CA ASP A 125 8.57 -28.91 12.60
C ASP A 125 9.05 -27.54 12.08
N ASP A 126 8.89 -26.50 12.89
CA ASP A 126 9.28 -25.11 12.61
C ASP A 126 8.62 -24.48 11.36
N THR A 127 7.53 -25.08 10.87
CA THR A 127 6.75 -24.55 9.73
C THR A 127 5.59 -23.66 10.16
N VAL A 128 5.36 -23.50 11.46
CA VAL A 128 4.38 -22.57 12.04
C VAL A 128 5.03 -21.82 13.19
N CYS A 129 4.82 -20.51 13.27
CA CYS A 129 5.25 -19.69 14.40
C CYS A 129 4.06 -18.92 14.97
N ALA A 130 3.77 -19.11 16.26
CA ALA A 130 2.65 -18.46 16.94
C ALA A 130 3.14 -17.31 17.84
N PHE A 131 2.60 -16.12 17.61
CA PHE A 131 2.78 -14.91 18.42
C PHE A 131 1.43 -14.61 19.08
N ASP A 132 1.10 -15.42 20.10
CA ASP A 132 -0.25 -15.49 20.67
C ASP A 132 -1.27 -15.91 19.60
N ALA A 133 -2.37 -15.16 19.43
CA ALA A 133 -3.39 -15.45 18.43
C ALA A 133 -3.02 -14.99 17.01
N VAL A 134 -1.85 -14.39 16.81
CA VAL A 134 -1.28 -14.08 15.49
C VAL A 134 -0.34 -15.20 15.07
N VAL A 135 -0.72 -15.99 14.07
CA VAL A 135 0.00 -17.21 13.67
C VAL A 135 0.53 -17.08 12.24
N VAL A 136 1.84 -17.25 12.06
CA VAL A 136 2.50 -17.32 10.75
C VAL A 136 2.66 -18.79 10.35
N VAL A 137 2.27 -19.13 9.14
CA VAL A 137 2.33 -20.48 8.57
C VAL A 137 3.21 -20.47 7.32
N ARG A 138 4.12 -21.43 7.22
CA ARG A 138 4.89 -21.67 6.00
C ARG A 138 3.96 -22.20 4.91
N GLY A 139 3.75 -21.39 3.87
CA GLY A 139 2.85 -21.70 2.76
C GLY A 139 3.46 -22.66 1.75
N ILE A 140 3.16 -22.43 0.47
CA ILE A 140 3.64 -23.27 -0.64
C ILE A 140 4.55 -22.50 -1.57
N ASP A 141 5.47 -23.24 -2.19
CA ASP A 141 6.24 -22.77 -3.34
C ASP A 141 5.46 -23.03 -4.64
N TYR A 142 4.89 -21.96 -5.20
CA TYR A 142 4.07 -21.99 -6.41
C TYR A 142 4.81 -22.43 -7.69
N THR A 143 6.13 -22.63 -7.64
CA THR A 143 6.94 -23.07 -8.79
C THR A 143 7.39 -24.52 -8.72
N SER A 144 7.24 -25.16 -7.56
CA SER A 144 7.55 -26.57 -7.36
C SER A 144 6.29 -27.43 -7.47
N SER A 145 6.44 -28.75 -7.63
CA SER A 145 5.34 -29.70 -7.36
C SER A 145 5.08 -29.78 -5.85
N SER A 146 4.65 -28.66 -5.26
CA SER A 146 4.52 -28.48 -3.82
C SER A 146 3.53 -29.48 -3.22
N ASP A 147 3.84 -29.98 -2.02
CA ASP A 147 2.93 -30.80 -1.24
C ASP A 147 1.81 -29.92 -0.65
N ASN A 148 0.82 -29.63 -1.50
CA ASN A 148 -0.34 -28.83 -1.13
C ASN A 148 -1.13 -29.48 0.02
N LYS A 149 -1.09 -30.81 0.16
CA LYS A 149 -1.81 -31.51 1.24
C LYS A 149 -1.18 -31.22 2.60
N ALA A 150 0.14 -31.26 2.70
CA ALA A 150 0.84 -30.89 3.93
C ALA A 150 0.58 -29.41 4.29
N ALA A 151 0.61 -28.50 3.32
CA ALA A 151 0.30 -27.09 3.54
C ALA A 151 -1.14 -26.89 4.05
N VAL A 152 -2.14 -27.51 3.40
CA VAL A 152 -3.54 -27.45 3.85
C VAL A 152 -3.70 -27.97 5.28
N LYS A 153 -3.05 -29.09 5.64
CA LYS A 153 -3.10 -29.62 7.01
C LYS A 153 -2.54 -28.63 8.04
N ARG A 154 -1.42 -27.96 7.74
CA ARG A 154 -0.83 -26.94 8.62
C ARG A 154 -1.74 -25.74 8.77
N ILE A 155 -2.28 -25.23 7.67
CA ILE A 155 -3.21 -24.10 7.65
C ILE A 155 -4.45 -24.41 8.48
N ASN A 156 -5.08 -25.58 8.27
CA ASN A 156 -6.26 -26.00 9.04
C ASN A 156 -5.95 -26.08 10.54
N THR A 157 -4.80 -26.65 10.89
CA THR A 157 -4.36 -26.75 12.28
C THR A 157 -4.19 -25.36 12.91
N ALA A 158 -3.60 -24.41 12.20
CA ALA A 158 -3.41 -23.04 12.67
C ALA A 158 -4.76 -22.33 12.89
N ILE A 159 -5.68 -22.39 11.91
CA ILE A 159 -7.01 -21.79 11.98
C ILE A 159 -7.80 -22.35 13.18
N GLU A 160 -7.84 -23.68 13.32
CA GLU A 160 -8.54 -24.33 14.43
C GLU A 160 -7.96 -23.96 15.80
N ARG A 161 -6.65 -23.79 15.90
CA ARG A 161 -5.97 -23.37 17.14
C ARG A 161 -6.34 -21.93 17.49
N VAL A 162 -6.32 -21.02 16.52
CA VAL A 162 -6.72 -19.63 16.76
C VAL A 162 -8.21 -19.55 17.18
N PHE A 163 -9.11 -20.29 16.53
CA PHE A 163 -10.51 -20.37 16.98
C PHE A 163 -10.65 -20.91 18.41
N LYS A 164 -9.85 -21.89 18.82
CA LYS A 164 -9.85 -22.40 20.21
C LYS A 164 -9.34 -21.37 21.21
N MET A 165 -8.39 -20.51 20.81
CA MET A 165 -7.87 -19.43 21.65
C MET A 165 -8.89 -18.29 21.80
N GLN A 166 -9.45 -17.84 20.68
CA GLN A 166 -10.42 -16.73 20.64
C GLN A 166 -11.78 -17.10 21.22
N ARG A 167 -12.18 -18.38 21.13
CA ARG A 167 -13.49 -18.89 21.58
C ARG A 167 -14.66 -18.02 21.07
N PRO A 168 -14.72 -17.72 19.76
CA PRO A 168 -15.80 -16.90 19.23
C PRO A 168 -17.14 -17.63 19.39
N SER A 169 -18.23 -16.88 19.57
CA SER A 169 -19.58 -17.44 19.64
C SER A 169 -20.00 -18.10 18.33
N VAL A 170 -19.54 -17.55 17.20
CA VAL A 170 -19.72 -18.08 15.84
C VAL A 170 -18.36 -18.09 15.16
N LYS A 171 -17.99 -19.21 14.54
CA LYS A 171 -16.73 -19.28 13.78
C LYS A 171 -16.96 -18.68 12.39
N GLN A 172 -16.32 -17.56 12.12
CA GLN A 172 -16.29 -16.92 10.81
C GLN A 172 -14.84 -16.78 10.34
N LEU A 173 -14.63 -16.93 9.05
CA LEU A 173 -13.32 -16.92 8.41
C LEU A 173 -13.40 -16.05 7.16
N VAL A 174 -12.52 -15.05 7.07
CA VAL A 174 -12.33 -14.27 5.85
C VAL A 174 -10.96 -14.59 5.28
N TRP A 175 -10.90 -14.93 3.99
CA TRP A 175 -9.66 -15.30 3.33
C TRP A 175 -9.18 -14.22 2.36
N HIS A 176 -8.04 -13.61 2.63
CA HIS A 176 -7.38 -12.64 1.77
C HIS A 176 -6.24 -13.30 1.01
N HIS A 177 -6.55 -13.72 -0.21
CA HIS A 177 -5.65 -14.48 -1.07
C HIS A 177 -4.76 -13.57 -1.92
N GLY A 178 -3.57 -14.08 -2.25
CA GLY A 178 -2.65 -13.47 -3.20
C GLY A 178 -3.04 -13.72 -4.66
N PRO A 179 -2.09 -13.51 -5.59
CA PRO A 179 -2.39 -13.51 -7.02
C PRO A 179 -2.61 -14.90 -7.63
N ILE A 180 -2.15 -15.99 -7.03
CA ILE A 180 -2.17 -17.34 -7.63
C ILE A 180 -3.19 -18.23 -6.92
N LEU A 181 -4.25 -18.64 -7.62
CA LEU A 181 -5.43 -19.27 -7.01
C LEU A 181 -5.24 -20.73 -6.54
N SER A 182 -4.18 -21.41 -6.96
CA SER A 182 -4.05 -22.87 -6.79
C SER A 182 -4.11 -23.33 -5.33
N LEU A 183 -3.47 -22.61 -4.40
CA LEU A 183 -3.52 -22.93 -2.97
C LEU A 183 -4.94 -22.79 -2.42
N LEU A 184 -5.61 -21.66 -2.69
CA LEU A 184 -6.98 -21.39 -2.24
C LEU A 184 -7.94 -22.47 -2.71
N LEU A 185 -7.91 -22.80 -4.01
CA LEU A 185 -8.77 -23.83 -4.59
C LEU A 185 -8.51 -25.20 -3.96
N THR A 186 -7.24 -25.55 -3.77
CA THR A 186 -6.87 -26.81 -3.10
C THR A 186 -7.34 -26.84 -1.65
N TRP A 187 -7.23 -25.71 -0.94
CA TRP A 187 -7.69 -25.59 0.45
C TRP A 187 -9.21 -25.75 0.55
N ILE A 188 -10.01 -25.05 -0.26
CA ILE A 188 -11.48 -25.18 -0.23
C ILE A 188 -11.90 -26.64 -0.45
N ASP A 189 -11.26 -27.33 -1.39
CA ASP A 189 -11.57 -28.71 -1.74
C ASP A 189 -11.17 -29.71 -0.65
N ASN A 190 -10.02 -29.50 0.00
CA ASN A 190 -9.40 -30.46 0.92
C ASN A 190 -9.48 -30.08 2.42
N THR A 191 -10.12 -28.96 2.75
CA THR A 191 -10.36 -28.57 4.14
C THR A 191 -11.54 -29.33 4.77
N THR A 192 -11.73 -29.19 6.08
CA THR A 192 -12.82 -29.82 6.82
C THR A 192 -14.16 -29.13 6.52
N SER A 193 -15.28 -29.84 6.71
CA SER A 193 -16.62 -29.25 6.58
C SER A 193 -16.79 -28.01 7.46
N ASP A 194 -16.31 -28.08 8.70
CA ASP A 194 -16.47 -27.00 9.68
C ASP A 194 -15.74 -25.73 9.26
N LEU A 195 -14.50 -25.85 8.75
CA LEU A 195 -13.75 -24.71 8.25
C LEU A 195 -14.33 -24.16 6.95
N ARG A 196 -14.80 -25.04 6.08
CA ARG A 196 -15.47 -24.64 4.83
C ARG A 196 -16.77 -23.88 5.12
N SER A 197 -17.57 -24.32 6.10
CA SER A 197 -18.78 -23.65 6.53
C SER A 197 -18.53 -22.37 7.32
N ALA A 198 -17.34 -22.20 7.91
CA ALA A 198 -16.94 -20.96 8.55
C ALA A 198 -16.46 -19.88 7.57
N LEU A 199 -16.09 -20.25 6.34
CA LEU A 199 -15.66 -19.29 5.32
C LEU A 199 -16.84 -18.39 4.91
N THR A 200 -16.71 -17.08 5.16
CA THR A 200 -17.77 -16.08 4.90
C THR A 200 -17.46 -15.15 3.73
N ALA A 201 -16.20 -14.91 3.42
CA ALA A 201 -15.79 -14.07 2.29
C ALA A 201 -14.37 -14.40 1.82
N ILE A 202 -14.09 -14.07 0.56
CA ILE A 202 -12.76 -14.14 -0.03
C ILE A 202 -12.43 -12.77 -0.64
N SER A 203 -11.19 -12.33 -0.51
CA SER A 203 -10.63 -11.31 -1.40
C SER A 203 -9.41 -11.86 -2.14
N ILE A 204 -9.18 -11.36 -3.36
CA ILE A 204 -8.13 -11.84 -4.25
C ILE A 204 -7.37 -10.65 -4.80
N THR A 205 -6.08 -10.60 -4.49
CA THR A 205 -5.21 -9.48 -4.86
C THR A 205 -4.47 -9.77 -6.15
N ALA A 206 -4.51 -8.86 -7.12
CA ALA A 206 -3.67 -8.90 -8.31
C ALA A 206 -3.73 -10.23 -9.09
N ALA A 207 -4.87 -10.94 -9.09
CA ALA A 207 -5.03 -12.15 -9.90
C ALA A 207 -5.40 -11.83 -11.34
N LEU A 208 -6.12 -10.72 -11.56
CA LEU A 208 -6.64 -10.29 -12.84
C LEU A 208 -6.17 -8.86 -13.14
N ASP A 209 -5.83 -8.63 -14.40
CA ASP A 209 -5.74 -7.29 -14.97
C ASP A 209 -7.04 -7.02 -15.72
N LEU A 210 -7.74 -5.95 -15.33
CA LEU A 210 -9.03 -5.52 -15.89
C LEU A 210 -8.90 -4.26 -16.76
N THR A 211 -7.67 -3.75 -16.97
CA THR A 211 -7.43 -2.51 -17.72
C THR A 211 -7.74 -2.63 -19.21
N ASP A 212 -7.65 -3.85 -19.74
CA ASP A 212 -7.91 -4.19 -21.15
C ASP A 212 -8.35 -5.66 -21.21
N GLY A 213 -9.60 -5.87 -20.82
CA GLY A 213 -10.29 -7.15 -20.75
C GLY A 213 -10.05 -7.93 -19.45
N VAL A 214 -10.66 -9.11 -19.35
CA VAL A 214 -10.43 -10.05 -18.24
C VAL A 214 -9.28 -10.97 -18.60
N LYS A 215 -8.09 -10.69 -18.08
CA LYS A 215 -6.90 -11.53 -18.26
C LYS A 215 -6.12 -11.69 -16.96
N PRO A 216 -5.29 -12.74 -16.82
CA PRO A 216 -4.38 -12.83 -15.70
C PRO A 216 -3.47 -11.61 -15.62
N SER A 217 -3.29 -11.05 -14.42
CA SER A 217 -2.28 -10.00 -14.20
C SER A 217 -0.87 -10.57 -14.40
N PRO A 218 0.19 -9.73 -14.45
CA PRO A 218 1.54 -10.26 -14.57
C PRO A 218 1.97 -11.10 -13.34
N LEU A 219 1.38 -10.87 -12.15
CA LEU A 219 1.55 -11.74 -10.97
C LEU A 219 0.63 -12.97 -11.00
N GLY A 220 -0.56 -12.81 -11.55
CA GLY A 220 -1.58 -13.85 -11.69
C GLY A 220 -1.38 -14.77 -12.88
N LYS A 221 -0.30 -14.62 -13.67
CA LYS A 221 -0.06 -15.33 -14.94
C LYS A 221 -0.14 -16.87 -14.88
N ALA A 222 0.01 -17.46 -13.70
CA ALA A 222 -0.12 -18.90 -13.48
C ALA A 222 -1.59 -19.37 -13.46
N ASN A 223 -2.53 -18.45 -13.27
CA ASN A 223 -3.95 -18.76 -13.24
C ASN A 223 -4.46 -19.15 -14.62
N LYS A 224 -5.27 -20.19 -14.65
CA LYS A 224 -5.99 -20.64 -15.85
C LYS A 224 -7.44 -20.21 -15.74
N GLN A 225 -8.12 -20.13 -16.89
CA GLN A 225 -9.56 -19.87 -16.95
C GLN A 225 -10.36 -20.84 -16.07
N THR A 226 -9.99 -22.12 -16.08
CA THR A 226 -10.65 -23.15 -15.25
C THR A 226 -10.54 -22.86 -13.76
N ALA A 227 -9.46 -22.24 -13.29
CA ALA A 227 -9.29 -21.88 -11.89
C ALA A 227 -10.31 -20.81 -11.45
N LEU A 228 -10.60 -19.82 -12.31
CA LEU A 228 -11.62 -18.80 -12.05
C LEU A 228 -13.03 -19.39 -12.06
N GLN A 229 -13.31 -20.33 -12.97
CA GLN A 229 -14.59 -21.05 -13.01
C GLN A 229 -14.79 -21.87 -11.73
N THR A 230 -13.79 -22.63 -11.32
CA THR A 230 -13.85 -23.41 -10.07
C THR A 230 -14.05 -22.51 -8.85
N LEU A 231 -13.39 -21.34 -8.81
CA LEU A 231 -13.60 -20.36 -7.76
C LEU A 231 -15.05 -19.83 -7.74
N GLU A 232 -15.62 -19.53 -8.91
CA GLU A 232 -17.01 -19.06 -9.03
C GLU A 232 -18.00 -20.12 -8.54
N ASP A 233 -17.78 -21.38 -8.94
CA ASP A 233 -18.61 -22.52 -8.53
C ASP A 233 -18.55 -22.73 -7.00
N TYR A 234 -17.36 -22.62 -6.41
CA TYR A 234 -17.21 -22.68 -4.96
C TYR A 234 -17.90 -21.51 -4.27
N ALA A 235 -17.72 -20.29 -4.75
CA ALA A 235 -18.33 -19.11 -4.13
C ALA A 235 -19.86 -19.17 -4.17
N LYS A 236 -20.46 -19.61 -5.29
CA LYS A 236 -21.91 -19.85 -5.40
C LYS A 236 -22.38 -20.94 -4.44
N ARG A 237 -21.66 -22.05 -4.35
CA ARG A 237 -22.04 -23.18 -3.48
C ARG A 237 -21.95 -22.83 -2.00
N LEU A 238 -21.02 -21.97 -1.63
CA LEU A 238 -20.84 -21.49 -0.26
C LEU A 238 -21.66 -20.23 0.05
N ASP A 239 -22.28 -19.62 -0.96
CA ASP A 239 -23.01 -18.34 -0.86
C ASP A 239 -22.16 -17.21 -0.25
N ILE A 240 -20.92 -17.06 -0.73
CA ILE A 240 -19.96 -16.07 -0.25
C ILE A 240 -19.54 -15.08 -1.34
N PRO A 241 -19.29 -13.80 -0.99
CA PRO A 241 -18.69 -12.84 -1.91
C PRO A 241 -17.20 -13.13 -2.13
N VAL A 242 -16.73 -12.90 -3.37
CA VAL A 242 -15.31 -12.86 -3.72
C VAL A 242 -14.97 -11.49 -4.28
N VAL A 243 -14.15 -10.73 -3.56
CA VAL A 243 -13.78 -9.36 -3.91
C VAL A 243 -12.40 -9.34 -4.56
N PHE A 244 -12.35 -9.01 -5.86
CA PHE A 244 -11.12 -8.78 -6.59
C PHE A 244 -10.61 -7.37 -6.30
N VAL A 245 -9.32 -7.29 -5.95
CA VAL A 245 -8.60 -6.03 -5.75
C VAL A 245 -7.33 -6.02 -6.59
N ASP A 246 -7.08 -4.92 -7.26
CA ASP A 246 -5.89 -4.70 -8.08
C ASP A 246 -5.51 -3.21 -8.02
N PRO A 247 -4.21 -2.85 -8.09
CA PRO A 247 -3.81 -1.45 -8.08
C PRO A 247 -4.54 -0.60 -9.12
N ALA A 248 -4.76 -1.11 -10.34
CA ALA A 248 -5.46 -0.38 -11.39
C ALA A 248 -6.93 -0.14 -11.03
N SER A 249 -7.62 -1.17 -10.50
CA SER A 249 -9.02 -1.06 -10.05
C SER A 249 -9.24 -0.01 -8.96
N GLN A 250 -8.19 0.31 -8.20
CA GLN A 250 -8.23 1.23 -7.07
C GLN A 250 -7.52 2.57 -7.32
N LEU A 251 -7.08 2.84 -8.55
CA LEU A 251 -6.32 4.05 -8.92
C LEU A 251 -4.97 4.20 -8.17
N ILE A 252 -4.36 3.10 -7.77
CA ILE A 252 -2.99 3.04 -7.23
C ILE A 252 -2.04 2.93 -8.42
N THR A 253 -1.47 4.05 -8.85
CA THR A 253 -0.73 4.17 -10.11
C THR A 253 0.78 4.29 -9.95
N TYR A 254 1.25 4.76 -8.79
CA TYR A 254 2.68 4.94 -8.54
C TYR A 254 3.33 3.64 -8.06
N GLU A 255 4.51 3.33 -8.61
CA GLU A 255 5.33 2.17 -8.26
C GLU A 255 6.17 2.38 -6.98
N TYR A 256 6.34 3.63 -6.56
CA TYR A 256 7.28 4.00 -5.50
C TYR A 256 6.56 4.22 -4.18
N LEU A 257 7.00 3.49 -3.16
CA LEU A 257 6.52 3.61 -1.78
C LEU A 257 6.64 5.04 -1.22
N ALA A 258 7.65 5.79 -1.65
CA ALA A 258 7.85 7.18 -1.26
C ALA A 258 6.70 8.11 -1.66
N THR A 259 5.96 7.79 -2.73
CA THR A 259 4.78 8.57 -3.12
C THR A 259 3.65 8.46 -2.09
N TYR A 260 3.53 7.29 -1.46
CA TYR A 260 2.47 7.00 -0.48
C TYR A 260 2.89 7.28 0.97
N MET A 261 4.16 7.60 1.20
CA MET A 261 4.71 7.89 2.53
C MET A 261 5.71 9.05 2.45
N TYR A 262 5.26 10.26 2.77
CA TYR A 262 6.03 11.50 2.56
C TYR A 262 7.42 11.48 3.22
N TYR A 263 7.54 10.96 4.44
CA TYR A 263 8.83 10.75 5.10
C TYR A 263 9.26 9.28 5.07
N TRP A 264 9.27 8.69 3.87
CA TRP A 264 9.50 7.25 3.67
C TRP A 264 10.70 6.70 4.44
N ALA A 265 11.86 7.35 4.32
CA ALA A 265 13.07 6.94 5.03
C ALA A 265 12.91 6.92 6.56
N TYR A 266 12.06 7.77 7.15
CA TYR A 266 11.75 7.74 8.58
C TYR A 266 10.73 6.63 8.90
N TYR A 267 9.64 6.58 8.13
CA TYR A 267 8.51 5.67 8.36
C TYR A 267 8.98 4.22 8.38
N ILE A 268 9.82 3.87 7.43
CA ILE A 268 10.22 2.50 7.21
C ILE A 268 11.01 1.90 8.39
N HIS A 269 11.83 2.71 9.06
CA HIS A 269 12.56 2.31 10.26
C HIS A 269 11.66 2.25 11.51
N VAL A 270 10.52 2.95 11.53
CA VAL A 270 9.49 2.76 12.56
C VAL A 270 8.75 1.44 12.32
N PHE A 271 8.37 1.17 11.08
CA PHE A 271 7.52 0.05 10.73
C PHE A 271 8.24 -1.29 10.87
N LEU A 272 9.42 -1.41 10.29
CA LEU A 272 10.06 -2.72 10.09
C LEU A 272 11.36 -2.86 10.90
N PRO A 273 11.70 -4.09 11.33
CA PRO A 273 12.98 -4.35 11.97
C PRO A 273 14.13 -4.27 10.97
N SER A 274 15.34 -3.92 11.45
CA SER A 274 16.52 -3.78 10.59
C SER A 274 16.88 -5.06 9.82
N SER A 275 16.56 -6.24 10.34
CA SER A 275 16.78 -7.52 9.66
C SER A 275 15.93 -7.66 8.40
N ALA A 276 14.64 -7.30 8.48
CA ALA A 276 13.72 -7.30 7.34
C ALA A 276 14.08 -6.21 6.31
N LEU A 277 14.55 -5.04 6.78
CA LEU A 277 14.93 -3.89 5.94
C LEU A 277 16.24 -4.05 5.18
N ARG A 278 17.24 -4.70 5.80
CA ARG A 278 18.60 -4.78 5.27
C ARG A 278 18.68 -5.31 3.83
N PRO A 279 17.95 -6.37 3.43
CA PRO A 279 17.92 -6.81 2.03
C PRO A 279 17.46 -5.71 1.06
N HIS A 280 16.42 -4.96 1.39
CA HIS A 280 15.90 -3.85 0.56
C HIS A 280 16.89 -2.69 0.47
N PHE A 281 17.56 -2.40 1.58
CA PHE A 281 18.62 -1.40 1.63
C PHE A 281 19.78 -1.80 0.72
N TYR A 282 20.27 -3.03 0.86
CA TYR A 282 21.37 -3.56 0.04
C TYR A 282 21.03 -3.59 -1.45
N ALA A 283 19.81 -4.00 -1.81
CA ALA A 283 19.34 -3.97 -3.19
C ALA A 283 19.33 -2.53 -3.76
N ALA A 284 18.87 -1.55 -2.98
CA ALA A 284 18.89 -0.15 -3.38
C ALA A 284 20.30 0.41 -3.57
N LEU A 285 21.24 0.09 -2.68
CA LEU A 285 22.64 0.50 -2.83
C LEU A 285 23.25 -0.08 -4.11
N ASP A 286 23.04 -1.37 -4.36
CA ASP A 286 23.56 -2.06 -5.54
C ASP A 286 23.01 -1.45 -6.84
N ALA A 287 21.70 -1.22 -6.89
CA ALA A 287 21.04 -0.61 -8.04
C ALA A 287 21.48 0.84 -8.27
N LEU A 288 21.60 1.65 -7.21
CA LEU A 288 22.02 3.06 -7.31
C LEU A 288 23.48 3.21 -7.77
N VAL A 289 24.40 2.38 -7.25
CA VAL A 289 25.80 2.35 -7.71
C VAL A 289 25.85 1.90 -9.16
N THR A 290 25.15 0.81 -9.51
CA THR A 290 25.10 0.32 -10.89
C THR A 290 24.62 1.40 -11.85
N PHE A 291 23.54 2.12 -11.53
CA PHE A 291 23.06 3.25 -12.33
C PHE A 291 24.14 4.32 -12.54
N CYS A 292 24.78 4.78 -11.46
CA CYS A 292 25.77 5.86 -11.53
C CYS A 292 26.99 5.46 -12.37
N PHE A 293 27.49 4.24 -12.21
CA PHE A 293 28.65 3.74 -12.94
C PHE A 293 28.34 3.32 -14.37
N ARG A 294 27.11 2.90 -14.69
CA ARG A 294 26.65 2.72 -16.07
C ARG A 294 26.65 4.04 -16.84
N LEU A 295 26.12 5.10 -16.22
CA LEU A 295 26.13 6.44 -16.81
C LEU A 295 27.57 6.93 -17.04
N ARG A 296 28.47 6.65 -16.09
CA ARG A 296 29.90 6.97 -16.23
C ARG A 296 30.56 6.17 -17.35
N GLY A 297 30.30 4.87 -17.42
CA GLY A 297 30.81 3.99 -18.47
C GLY A 297 30.36 4.45 -19.86
N ALA A 298 29.09 4.84 -20.02
CA ALA A 298 28.59 5.43 -21.27
C ALA A 298 29.30 6.74 -21.62
N SER A 299 29.51 7.61 -20.64
CA SER A 299 30.17 8.92 -20.82
C SER A 299 31.63 8.80 -21.24
N ASP A 300 32.35 7.79 -20.71
CA ASP A 300 33.76 7.55 -21.01
C ASP A 300 33.97 6.49 -22.12
N SER A 301 32.90 5.95 -22.69
CA SER A 301 32.94 4.81 -23.61
C SER A 301 33.71 3.59 -23.07
N THR A 302 33.60 3.35 -21.76
CA THR A 302 34.19 2.20 -21.05
C THR A 302 33.11 1.27 -20.55
N TYR A 303 33.31 -0.04 -20.73
CA TYR A 303 32.27 -1.06 -20.52
C TYR A 303 32.84 -2.31 -19.85
N GLY A 304 31.95 -3.17 -19.36
CA GLY A 304 32.28 -4.47 -18.80
C GLY A 304 33.26 -4.39 -17.62
N ALA A 305 34.30 -5.22 -17.66
CA ALA A 305 35.28 -5.32 -16.59
C ALA A 305 36.01 -4.01 -16.28
N SER A 306 36.19 -3.12 -17.28
CA SER A 306 36.82 -1.82 -17.07
C SER A 306 35.96 -0.91 -16.19
N THR A 307 34.63 -0.95 -16.35
CA THR A 307 33.71 -0.21 -15.48
C THR A 307 33.70 -0.78 -14.07
N VAL A 308 33.74 -2.11 -13.94
CA VAL A 308 33.85 -2.78 -12.63
C VAL A 308 35.12 -2.38 -11.88
N ARG A 309 36.26 -2.23 -12.57
CA ARG A 309 37.49 -1.70 -11.93
C ARG A 309 37.26 -0.31 -11.34
N MET A 310 36.60 0.59 -12.08
CA MET A 310 36.26 1.92 -11.54
C MET A 310 35.37 1.83 -10.30
N VAL A 311 34.41 0.90 -10.26
CA VAL A 311 33.57 0.65 -9.08
C VAL A 311 34.43 0.21 -7.91
N GLN A 312 35.30 -0.78 -8.10
CA GLN A 312 36.16 -1.34 -7.06
C GLN A 312 37.21 -0.35 -6.54
N GLU A 313 37.64 0.60 -7.36
CA GLU A 313 38.54 1.70 -6.97
C GLU A 313 37.86 2.72 -6.04
N HIS A 314 36.55 2.94 -6.20
CA HIS A 314 35.82 4.00 -5.50
C HIS A 314 34.87 3.47 -4.41
N LEU A 315 34.68 2.15 -4.34
CA LEU A 315 33.84 1.49 -3.35
C LEU A 315 34.67 0.46 -2.57
N SER A 316 34.73 0.62 -1.25
CA SER A 316 35.53 -0.23 -0.38
C SER A 316 35.04 -1.69 -0.40
N ALA A 317 35.93 -2.62 -0.74
CA ALA A 317 35.59 -4.05 -0.76
C ALA A 317 35.13 -4.57 0.61
N SER A 318 35.60 -3.97 1.71
CA SER A 318 35.23 -4.37 3.08
C SER A 318 33.76 -4.08 3.41
N THR A 319 33.18 -3.05 2.79
CA THR A 319 31.79 -2.61 3.01
C THR A 319 30.86 -3.12 1.90
N ALA A 320 31.35 -3.19 0.66
CA ALA A 320 30.60 -3.59 -0.52
C ALA A 320 30.29 -5.09 -0.61
N ARG A 321 31.18 -5.96 -0.11
CA ARG A 321 31.15 -7.42 -0.34
C ARG A 321 29.80 -8.08 -0.04
N ARG A 322 29.00 -7.53 0.87
CA ARG A 322 27.74 -8.12 1.32
C ARG A 322 26.54 -7.82 0.42
N TRP A 323 26.65 -6.84 -0.48
CA TRP A 323 25.51 -6.33 -1.24
C TRP A 323 25.82 -5.98 -2.69
N ALA A 324 27.06 -5.62 -3.00
CA ALA A 324 27.47 -5.22 -4.34
C ALA A 324 27.56 -6.48 -5.21
N SER A 325 26.45 -6.91 -5.79
CA SER A 325 26.36 -8.10 -6.62
C SER A 325 26.33 -7.72 -8.11
N THR A 326 25.38 -6.86 -8.46
CA THR A 326 25.16 -6.32 -9.80
C THR A 326 26.25 -5.31 -10.14
N SER A 327 26.59 -4.43 -9.19
CA SER A 327 27.53 -3.34 -9.40
C SER A 327 28.98 -3.80 -9.62
N ILE A 328 29.32 -5.04 -9.27
CA ILE A 328 30.64 -5.63 -9.56
C ILE A 328 30.59 -6.72 -10.64
N ASP A 329 29.43 -6.96 -11.24
CA ASP A 329 29.29 -7.90 -12.35
C ASP A 329 29.59 -7.21 -13.68
N PRO A 330 30.64 -7.63 -14.43
CA PRO A 330 30.92 -7.08 -15.76
C PRO A 330 29.73 -7.17 -16.73
N SER A 331 28.86 -8.18 -16.59
CA SER A 331 27.67 -8.34 -17.44
C SER A 331 26.67 -7.19 -17.26
N SER A 332 26.70 -6.51 -16.11
CA SER A 332 25.86 -5.36 -15.82
C SER A 332 26.29 -4.10 -16.56
N TYR A 333 27.46 -4.08 -17.22
CA TYR A 333 28.04 -2.90 -17.86
C TYR A 333 28.24 -3.07 -19.36
N THR A 334 27.36 -3.82 -20.05
CA THR A 334 27.40 -3.85 -21.51
C THR A 334 27.15 -2.45 -22.10
N LYS A 335 27.63 -2.25 -23.33
CA LYS A 335 27.43 -0.99 -24.06
C LYS A 335 25.97 -0.55 -24.12
N ASP A 336 25.07 -1.50 -24.37
CA ASP A 336 23.64 -1.23 -24.51
C ASP A 336 23.01 -0.85 -23.16
N LEU A 337 23.34 -1.57 -22.08
CA LEU A 337 22.85 -1.26 -20.73
C LEU A 337 23.35 0.10 -20.24
N CYS A 338 24.62 0.41 -20.47
CA CYS A 338 25.19 1.71 -20.12
C CYS A 338 24.50 2.85 -20.87
N ARG A 339 24.22 2.69 -22.17
CA ARG A 339 23.52 3.71 -22.98
C ARG A 339 22.04 3.86 -22.61
N ALA A 340 21.36 2.75 -22.30
CA ALA A 340 19.96 2.75 -21.88
C ALA A 340 19.72 3.39 -20.49
N THR A 341 20.79 3.65 -19.73
CA THR A 341 20.71 4.25 -18.39
C THR A 341 20.25 5.72 -18.43
N ALA A 342 20.42 6.41 -19.56
CA ALA A 342 20.02 7.81 -19.71
C ALA A 342 18.51 8.00 -20.00
N THR A 343 17.69 6.99 -19.78
CA THR A 343 16.22 7.06 -19.95
C THR A 343 15.54 7.66 -18.73
N ASP A 344 14.39 8.31 -18.94
CA ASP A 344 13.65 8.99 -17.87
C ASP A 344 13.22 8.02 -16.76
N ALA A 345 12.81 6.80 -17.11
CA ALA A 345 12.44 5.77 -16.14
C ALA A 345 13.61 5.37 -15.23
N GLN A 346 14.81 5.18 -15.80
CA GLN A 346 16.00 4.81 -15.03
C GLN A 346 16.49 5.97 -14.15
N ILE A 347 16.46 7.20 -14.66
CA ILE A 347 16.81 8.39 -13.88
C ILE A 347 15.82 8.59 -12.74
N HIS A 348 14.52 8.47 -13.00
CA HIS A 348 13.49 8.58 -11.98
C HIS A 348 13.65 7.50 -10.90
N HIS A 349 13.88 6.24 -11.30
CA HIS A 349 14.18 5.16 -10.36
C HIS A 349 15.39 5.49 -9.47
N ALA A 350 16.49 5.98 -10.07
CA ALA A 350 17.68 6.38 -9.33
C ALA A 350 17.44 7.56 -8.37
N VAL A 351 16.59 8.53 -8.73
CA VAL A 351 16.16 9.61 -7.82
C VAL A 351 15.46 9.04 -6.59
N GLN A 352 14.56 8.06 -6.78
CA GLN A 352 13.80 7.44 -5.69
C GLN A 352 14.72 6.66 -4.73
N LEU A 353 15.64 5.85 -5.27
CA LEU A 353 16.64 5.12 -4.48
C LEU A 353 17.63 6.07 -3.77
N ALA A 354 18.00 7.17 -4.42
CA ALA A 354 18.88 8.17 -3.84
C ALA A 354 18.20 8.91 -2.68
N ASP A 355 16.90 9.22 -2.80
CA ASP A 355 16.17 9.90 -1.74
C ASP A 355 15.98 9.00 -0.51
N SER A 356 15.53 7.77 -0.72
CA SER A 356 15.32 6.77 0.31
C SER A 356 15.72 5.37 -0.21
N PRO A 357 16.87 4.84 0.22
CA PRO A 357 17.49 3.66 -0.38
C PRO A 357 16.83 2.37 0.09
N PHE A 358 15.57 2.14 -0.27
CA PHE A 358 14.87 0.88 -0.02
C PHE A 358 14.15 0.45 -1.29
N ALA A 359 14.66 -0.60 -1.93
CA ALA A 359 14.11 -1.14 -3.16
C ALA A 359 13.18 -2.33 -2.88
N LEU A 360 12.17 -2.51 -3.73
CA LEU A 360 11.48 -3.79 -3.82
C LEU A 360 12.49 -4.87 -4.27
N LEU A 361 12.35 -6.08 -3.73
CA LEU A 361 13.22 -7.21 -4.10
C LEU A 361 12.72 -7.94 -5.35
N SER A 362 11.43 -7.86 -5.61
CA SER A 362 10.76 -8.43 -6.79
C SER A 362 9.97 -7.36 -7.55
N PRO A 363 10.61 -6.25 -8.00
CA PRO A 363 9.89 -5.19 -8.71
C PRO A 363 9.39 -5.70 -10.05
N MET A 364 8.18 -5.29 -10.43
CA MET A 364 7.66 -5.46 -11.78
C MET A 364 7.53 -4.09 -12.46
N PRO A 365 8.40 -3.77 -13.43
CA PRO A 365 8.33 -2.49 -14.13
C PRO A 365 6.95 -2.27 -14.75
N GLY A 366 6.37 -1.09 -14.56
CA GLY A 366 5.05 -0.74 -15.07
C GLY A 366 3.87 -1.29 -14.25
N TYR A 367 4.12 -2.04 -13.17
CA TYR A 367 3.07 -2.62 -12.34
C TYR A 367 3.12 -2.06 -10.91
N PRO A 368 2.11 -1.27 -10.49
CA PRO A 368 2.11 -0.62 -9.17
C PRO A 368 1.98 -1.61 -8.00
N LEU A 369 2.08 -1.09 -6.78
CA LEU A 369 2.18 -1.84 -5.52
C LEU A 369 0.95 -2.73 -5.21
N PRO A 370 1.02 -4.06 -5.40
CA PRO A 370 -0.15 -4.94 -5.25
C PRO A 370 -0.61 -5.06 -3.81
N ALA A 371 0.31 -5.13 -2.84
CA ALA A 371 -0.04 -5.20 -1.43
C ALA A 371 -0.84 -3.97 -0.96
N PHE A 372 -0.61 -2.81 -1.59
CA PHE A 372 -1.30 -1.57 -1.23
C PHE A 372 -2.77 -1.58 -1.66
N SER A 373 -3.15 -2.45 -2.62
CA SER A 373 -4.55 -2.61 -3.00
C SER A 373 -5.41 -3.33 -1.94
N ARG A 374 -4.76 -3.85 -0.91
CA ARG A 374 -5.40 -4.56 0.21
C ARG A 374 -5.65 -3.67 1.42
N LEU A 375 -5.02 -2.49 1.48
CA LEU A 375 -5.17 -1.55 2.60
C LEU A 375 -6.64 -1.21 2.94
N PRO A 376 -7.58 -1.11 1.96
CA PRO A 376 -8.99 -0.88 2.26
C PRO A 376 -9.70 -2.08 2.91
N LEU A 377 -9.16 -3.29 2.80
CA LEU A 377 -9.77 -4.53 3.31
C LEU A 377 -9.34 -4.87 4.74
N CYS A 378 -8.87 -3.88 5.51
CA CYS A 378 -8.49 -4.09 6.90
C CYS A 378 -9.72 -4.36 7.77
N PRO A 379 -9.63 -5.27 8.77
CA PRO A 379 -10.71 -5.48 9.74
C PRO A 379 -11.06 -4.19 10.49
N SER A 380 -12.36 -3.90 10.67
CA SER A 380 -12.86 -2.64 11.25
C SER A 380 -14.22 -2.84 11.95
N ASP A 381 -14.46 -2.15 13.06
CA ASP A 381 -15.77 -2.10 13.75
C ASP A 381 -16.86 -1.43 12.89
N ASN A 382 -16.45 -0.57 11.96
CA ASN A 382 -17.36 0.11 11.04
C ASN A 382 -16.79 0.14 9.62
N PRO A 383 -16.86 -0.99 8.88
CA PRO A 383 -16.38 -1.08 7.52
C PRO A 383 -17.09 -0.14 6.53
N ALA A 384 -18.36 0.15 6.78
CA ALA A 384 -19.16 1.05 5.95
C ALA A 384 -18.52 2.46 5.92
N ASP A 385 -18.16 3.01 7.08
CA ASP A 385 -17.51 4.32 7.14
C ASP A 385 -16.02 4.25 6.76
N SER A 386 -15.29 3.21 7.17
CA SER A 386 -13.83 3.18 6.95
C SER A 386 -13.45 2.86 5.51
N THR A 387 -14.21 1.99 4.86
CA THR A 387 -13.93 1.44 3.52
C THR A 387 -15.05 1.79 2.56
N GLY A 388 -16.31 1.61 2.99
CA GLY A 388 -17.50 1.90 2.21
C GLY A 388 -17.67 3.36 1.83
N ASP A 389 -17.09 4.34 2.55
CA ASP A 389 -17.11 5.77 2.16
C ASP A 389 -16.17 6.12 1.01
N PHE A 390 -15.14 5.30 0.82
CA PHE A 390 -14.11 5.52 -0.20
C PHE A 390 -14.26 4.59 -1.39
N TYR A 391 -14.79 3.38 -1.16
CA TYR A 391 -14.86 2.31 -2.13
C TYR A 391 -16.27 1.74 -2.26
N ILE A 392 -16.53 1.14 -3.41
CA ILE A 392 -17.70 0.31 -3.69
C ILE A 392 -17.19 -1.06 -4.13
N ALA A 393 -17.69 -2.13 -3.52
CA ALA A 393 -17.49 -3.48 -4.02
C ALA A 393 -18.56 -3.71 -5.09
N ALA A 394 -18.21 -3.52 -6.36
CA ALA A 394 -19.16 -3.59 -7.47
C ALA A 394 -19.41 -5.04 -7.91
N PRO A 395 -20.61 -5.61 -7.76
CA PRO A 395 -20.97 -6.92 -8.31
C PRO A 395 -20.62 -7.02 -9.80
N VAL A 396 -19.87 -8.05 -10.19
CA VAL A 396 -19.37 -8.25 -11.55
C VAL A 396 -19.56 -9.68 -12.03
N SER A 397 -19.91 -9.86 -13.29
CA SER A 397 -19.81 -11.15 -13.98
C SER A 397 -18.71 -11.09 -15.03
N PHE A 398 -17.80 -12.08 -15.00
CA PHE A 398 -16.74 -12.23 -15.99
C PHE A 398 -17.16 -13.17 -17.11
N THR A 399 -16.97 -12.75 -18.36
CA THR A 399 -17.12 -13.59 -19.55
C THR A 399 -15.74 -13.92 -20.10
N LEU A 400 -15.12 -14.95 -19.53
CA LEU A 400 -13.73 -15.32 -19.81
C LEU A 400 -13.43 -15.61 -21.31
N PRO A 401 -14.29 -16.30 -22.09
CA PRO A 401 -14.01 -16.57 -23.50
C PRO A 401 -13.88 -15.31 -24.37
N THR A 402 -14.60 -14.24 -24.02
CA THR A 402 -14.55 -12.97 -24.76
C THR A 402 -13.67 -11.93 -24.07
N GLY A 403 -13.11 -12.25 -22.90
CA GLY A 403 -12.35 -11.31 -22.07
C GLY A 403 -13.17 -10.09 -21.63
N THR A 404 -14.51 -10.19 -21.58
CA THR A 404 -15.36 -9.05 -21.19
C THR A 404 -15.95 -9.24 -19.80
N PHE A 405 -16.46 -8.16 -19.22
CA PHE A 405 -17.06 -8.17 -17.88
C PHE A 405 -18.16 -7.14 -17.76
N ARG A 406 -19.09 -7.31 -16.83
CA ARG A 406 -20.25 -6.43 -16.68
C ARG A 406 -20.77 -6.39 -15.25
N ALA A 407 -21.39 -5.27 -14.88
CA ALA A 407 -22.04 -5.15 -13.58
C ALA A 407 -23.20 -6.15 -13.53
N SER A 408 -23.26 -6.99 -12.48
CA SER A 408 -24.27 -8.05 -12.40
C SER A 408 -24.59 -8.43 -10.95
N SER A 409 -25.87 -8.37 -10.58
CA SER A 409 -26.34 -8.73 -9.24
C SER A 409 -26.45 -10.25 -8.98
N SER A 410 -26.21 -11.07 -10.01
CA SER A 410 -26.35 -12.54 -9.95
C SER A 410 -25.03 -13.28 -9.72
N SER A 411 -23.91 -12.55 -9.69
CA SER A 411 -22.58 -13.12 -9.56
C SER A 411 -22.08 -13.03 -8.11
N PRO A 412 -21.34 -14.04 -7.60
CA PRO A 412 -20.68 -13.92 -6.31
C PRO A 412 -19.43 -13.03 -6.35
N PHE A 413 -19.02 -12.59 -7.54
CA PHE A 413 -17.80 -11.81 -7.73
C PHE A 413 -18.05 -10.31 -7.64
N TYR A 414 -17.07 -9.61 -7.08
CA TYR A 414 -17.07 -8.17 -6.88
C TYR A 414 -15.71 -7.61 -7.31
N VAL A 415 -15.66 -6.38 -7.80
CA VAL A 415 -14.42 -5.62 -7.98
C VAL A 415 -14.46 -4.41 -7.06
N LEU A 416 -13.41 -4.20 -6.26
CA LEU A 416 -13.34 -3.02 -5.40
C LEU A 416 -12.92 -1.81 -6.24
N LEU A 417 -13.82 -0.85 -6.35
CA LEU A 417 -13.62 0.38 -7.12
C LEU A 417 -13.69 1.59 -6.19
N PRO A 418 -12.95 2.68 -6.48
CA PRO A 418 -13.14 3.93 -5.76
C PRO A 418 -14.51 4.52 -6.10
N ARG A 419 -15.15 5.16 -5.11
CA ARG A 419 -16.42 5.87 -5.33
C ARG A 419 -16.25 7.09 -6.24
N GLU A 420 -17.37 7.58 -6.76
CA GLU A 420 -17.38 8.80 -7.57
C GLU A 420 -16.71 9.98 -6.84
N GLY A 421 -15.94 10.76 -7.60
CA GLY A 421 -15.21 11.90 -7.07
C GLY A 421 -13.90 11.55 -6.35
N ARG A 422 -13.51 10.28 -6.29
CA ARG A 422 -12.19 9.83 -5.84
C ARG A 422 -11.26 9.69 -7.06
N ASP A 423 -10.26 10.54 -7.14
CA ASP A 423 -9.20 10.51 -8.14
C ASP A 423 -7.91 9.92 -7.55
N VAL A 424 -6.87 9.82 -8.39
CA VAL A 424 -5.54 9.30 -8.00
C VAL A 424 -4.98 10.06 -6.80
N ASP A 425 -5.14 11.38 -6.75
CA ASP A 425 -4.60 12.21 -5.67
C ASP A 425 -5.32 11.94 -4.35
N LYS A 426 -6.66 11.81 -4.37
CA LYS A 426 -7.45 11.50 -3.17
C LYS A 426 -7.18 10.09 -2.64
N VAL A 427 -7.03 9.11 -3.53
CA VAL A 427 -6.62 7.75 -3.12
C VAL A 427 -5.22 7.78 -2.50
N THR A 428 -4.29 8.48 -3.13
CA THR A 428 -2.92 8.63 -2.62
C THR A 428 -2.92 9.30 -1.25
N ALA A 429 -3.69 10.39 -1.07
CA ALA A 429 -3.83 11.08 0.21
C ALA A 429 -4.47 10.21 1.29
N TRP A 430 -5.46 9.38 0.93
CA TRP A 430 -6.06 8.43 1.86
C TRP A 430 -5.05 7.38 2.33
N ILE A 431 -4.24 6.82 1.41
CA ILE A 431 -3.16 5.89 1.78
C ILE A 431 -2.13 6.57 2.69
N GLN A 432 -1.70 7.79 2.35
CA GLN A 432 -0.76 8.58 3.15
C GLN A 432 -1.30 8.81 4.57
N GLY A 433 -2.57 9.22 4.71
CA GLY A 433 -3.22 9.43 6.00
C GLY A 433 -3.32 8.14 6.82
N SER A 434 -3.65 7.03 6.17
CA SER A 434 -3.72 5.70 6.79
C SER A 434 -2.36 5.25 7.35
N MET A 435 -1.29 5.39 6.55
CA MET A 435 0.08 5.05 6.98
C MET A 435 0.60 6.01 8.07
N MET A 436 0.21 7.30 8.03
CA MET A 436 0.51 8.24 9.12
C MET A 436 -0.16 7.84 10.43
N GLY A 437 -1.42 7.37 10.40
CA GLY A 437 -2.10 6.86 11.59
C GLY A 437 -1.36 5.68 12.23
N VAL A 438 -0.88 4.74 11.40
CA VAL A 438 -0.06 3.61 11.85
C VAL A 438 1.27 4.08 12.44
N LEU A 439 1.92 5.06 11.82
CA LEU A 439 3.16 5.67 12.30
C LEU A 439 2.98 6.26 13.71
N GLU A 440 1.98 7.11 13.88
CA GLU A 440 1.73 7.78 15.16
C GLU A 440 1.39 6.76 16.26
N ARG A 441 0.70 5.66 15.93
CA ARG A 441 0.49 4.57 16.88
C ARG A 441 1.81 3.90 17.29
N LEU A 442 2.63 3.48 16.33
CA LEU A 442 3.88 2.78 16.59
C LEU A 442 4.92 3.65 17.30
N ARG A 443 4.92 4.96 17.06
CA ARG A 443 5.80 5.92 17.77
C ARG A 443 5.50 6.05 19.25
N ARG A 444 4.26 5.82 19.69
CA ARG A 444 3.95 5.78 21.13
C ARG A 444 4.59 4.59 21.83
N ASP A 445 4.80 3.51 21.07
CA ASP A 445 5.28 2.23 21.57
C ASP A 445 6.79 2.03 21.39
N LYS A 446 7.45 2.86 20.59
CA LYS A 446 8.88 2.76 20.24
C LYS A 446 9.66 3.96 20.73
N ASP A 447 10.87 3.71 21.22
CA ASP A 447 11.86 4.76 21.43
C ASP A 447 12.20 5.48 20.12
N VAL A 448 12.84 6.65 20.24
CA VAL A 448 13.30 7.47 19.11
C VAL A 448 13.98 6.60 18.05
N VAL A 449 13.45 6.64 16.83
CA VAL A 449 14.01 5.92 15.67
C VAL A 449 15.45 6.33 15.45
N ARG A 450 16.38 5.38 15.56
CA ARG A 450 17.79 5.61 15.26
C ARG A 450 18.20 4.68 14.12
N ILE A 451 18.55 5.29 12.98
CA ILE A 451 19.23 4.57 11.89
C ILE A 451 20.57 4.08 12.43
N ASN A 452 20.94 2.84 12.10
CA ASN A 452 22.18 2.28 12.60
C ASN A 452 23.37 3.09 12.06
N LYS A 453 24.35 3.37 12.94
CA LYS A 453 25.60 4.04 12.54
C LYS A 453 26.28 3.33 11.38
N LYS A 454 26.26 2.00 11.35
CA LYS A 454 26.83 1.19 10.26
C LYS A 454 26.12 1.43 8.92
N GLU A 455 24.80 1.55 8.93
CA GLU A 455 24.01 1.84 7.71
C GLU A 455 24.29 3.27 7.22
N THR A 456 24.43 4.21 8.16
CA THR A 456 24.79 5.60 7.89
C THR A 456 26.18 5.74 7.27
N GLU A 457 27.18 5.08 7.86
CA GLU A 457 28.56 5.03 7.35
C GLU A 457 28.61 4.38 5.95
N LEU A 458 27.89 3.26 5.78
CA LEU A 458 27.80 2.55 4.51
C LEU A 458 27.16 3.42 3.41
N TYR A 459 26.04 4.08 3.68
CA TYR A 459 25.44 5.00 2.72
C TYR A 459 26.36 6.17 2.41
N GLY A 460 27.09 6.69 3.41
CA GLY A 460 28.08 7.75 3.20
C GLY A 460 29.19 7.35 2.21
N GLU A 461 29.63 6.09 2.20
CA GLU A 461 30.54 5.56 1.17
C GLU A 461 29.90 5.48 -0.21
N VAL A 462 28.70 4.94 -0.30
CA VAL A 462 27.94 4.86 -1.56
C VAL A 462 27.71 6.26 -2.14
N ALA A 463 27.32 7.22 -1.31
CA ALA A 463 27.08 8.60 -1.74
C ALA A 463 28.34 9.27 -2.30
N ARG A 464 29.53 8.97 -1.73
CA ARG A 464 30.81 9.43 -2.28
C ARG A 464 31.12 8.81 -3.63
N ALA A 465 30.97 7.49 -3.76
CA ALA A 465 31.22 6.77 -5.01
C ALA A 465 30.27 7.22 -6.13
N CYS A 466 28.96 7.27 -5.85
CA CYS A 466 27.96 7.81 -6.77
C CYS A 466 28.23 9.27 -7.14
N GLY A 467 28.59 10.10 -6.15
CA GLY A 467 28.94 11.50 -6.38
C GLY A 467 30.11 11.66 -7.36
N TRP A 468 31.19 10.89 -7.17
CA TRP A 468 32.34 10.88 -8.08
C TRP A 468 31.96 10.44 -9.49
N ALA A 469 31.19 9.35 -9.62
CA ALA A 469 30.75 8.83 -10.91
C ALA A 469 29.92 9.87 -11.67
N LEU A 470 28.91 10.46 -11.02
CA LEU A 470 28.02 11.46 -11.60
C LEU A 470 28.72 12.80 -11.91
N ASP A 471 29.75 13.17 -11.17
CA ASP A 471 30.53 14.38 -11.46
C ASP A 471 31.43 14.18 -12.70
N GLY A 472 31.94 12.97 -12.94
CA GLY A 472 32.70 12.65 -14.15
C GLY A 472 31.89 12.56 -15.46
N CYS A 473 30.56 12.52 -15.38
CA CYS A 473 29.66 12.56 -16.53
C CYS A 473 29.36 13.98 -17.05
N ARG A 474 29.69 15.02 -16.29
CA ARG A 474 29.33 16.42 -16.62
C ARG A 474 29.87 16.81 -18.00
N GLY A 475 29.03 17.45 -18.82
CA GLY A 475 29.39 17.86 -20.17
C GLY A 475 29.59 16.73 -21.19
N LYS A 476 29.35 15.45 -20.81
CA LYS A 476 29.47 14.28 -21.69
C LYS A 476 28.13 13.58 -21.95
N MET A 477 27.07 14.02 -21.27
CA MET A 477 25.73 13.46 -21.41
C MET A 477 24.98 14.09 -22.59
N PRO A 478 24.00 13.38 -23.18
CA PRO A 478 23.10 13.97 -24.16
C PRO A 478 22.36 15.19 -23.61
N GLU A 479 21.91 16.07 -24.51
CA GLU A 479 21.09 17.23 -24.16
C GLU A 479 19.84 16.81 -23.36
N GLY A 480 19.48 17.60 -22.34
CA GLY A 480 18.35 17.32 -21.45
C GLY A 480 18.61 16.26 -20.36
N VAL A 481 19.53 15.32 -20.56
CA VAL A 481 19.86 14.27 -19.57
C VAL A 481 20.58 14.85 -18.36
N GLU A 482 21.54 15.76 -18.57
CA GLU A 482 22.33 16.36 -17.48
C GLU A 482 21.44 17.10 -16.45
N GLY A 483 20.42 17.80 -16.93
CA GLY A 483 19.44 18.48 -16.07
C GLY A 483 18.65 17.50 -15.18
N LYS A 484 18.30 16.33 -15.71
CA LYS A 484 17.57 15.28 -14.98
C LYS A 484 18.48 14.55 -13.98
N VAL A 485 19.71 14.22 -14.39
CA VAL A 485 20.72 13.56 -13.53
C VAL A 485 21.14 14.46 -12.36
N LYS A 486 21.02 15.78 -12.50
CA LYS A 486 21.23 16.72 -11.38
C LYS A 486 20.36 16.38 -10.17
N PHE A 487 19.12 15.93 -10.36
CA PHE A 487 18.24 15.53 -9.25
C PHE A 487 18.77 14.30 -8.52
N VAL A 488 19.31 13.30 -9.25
CA VAL A 488 19.97 12.13 -8.63
C VAL A 488 21.14 12.60 -7.76
N ARG A 489 22.02 13.46 -8.31
CA ARG A 489 23.17 14.01 -7.59
C ARG A 489 22.75 14.76 -6.31
N GLU A 490 21.67 15.52 -6.38
CA GLU A 490 21.12 16.23 -5.23
C GLU A 490 20.59 15.26 -4.17
N LYS A 491 19.78 14.28 -4.56
CA LYS A 491 19.19 13.30 -3.64
C LYS A 491 20.23 12.39 -3.00
N VAL A 492 21.30 12.01 -3.70
CA VAL A 492 22.42 11.27 -3.10
C VAL A 492 23.06 12.04 -1.92
N ARG A 493 23.04 13.37 -1.95
CA ARG A 493 23.64 14.21 -0.91
C ARG A 493 22.63 14.71 0.13
N LYS A 494 21.39 14.95 -0.28
CA LYS A 494 20.34 15.63 0.49
C LYS A 494 18.98 14.92 0.40
N GLY A 495 18.98 13.61 0.19
CA GLY A 495 17.78 12.79 0.22
C GLY A 495 17.19 12.72 1.63
N THR A 496 15.93 12.31 1.73
CA THR A 496 15.26 12.09 3.02
C THR A 496 16.09 11.18 3.95
N PHE A 497 16.73 10.14 3.41
CA PHE A 497 17.63 9.28 4.18
C PHE A 497 18.81 10.04 4.80
N CYS A 498 19.43 10.97 4.07
CA CYS A 498 20.57 11.76 4.57
C CYS A 498 20.17 12.69 5.73
N TYR A 499 18.95 13.23 5.72
CA TYR A 499 18.42 14.03 6.82
C TYR A 499 18.14 13.16 8.05
N VAL A 500 17.43 12.04 7.88
CA VAL A 500 17.05 11.17 9.00
C VAL A 500 18.27 10.47 9.62
N SER A 501 19.30 10.18 8.83
CA SER A 501 20.57 9.60 9.31
C SER A 501 21.55 10.62 9.90
N GLY A 502 21.27 11.92 9.79
CA GLY A 502 22.14 12.99 10.28
C GLY A 502 23.42 13.19 9.44
N LEU A 503 23.47 12.67 8.21
CA LEU A 503 24.57 12.92 7.26
C LEU A 503 24.58 14.37 6.78
N VAL A 504 23.40 15.00 6.69
CA VAL A 504 23.29 16.44 6.52
C VAL A 504 23.23 17.08 7.90
N LYS A 505 24.30 17.77 8.30
CA LYS A 505 24.24 18.67 9.45
C LYS A 505 23.39 19.87 9.03
N GLU A 506 22.25 20.08 9.67
CA GLU A 506 21.59 21.39 9.61
C GLU A 506 22.63 22.43 10.01
N THR A 507 22.87 23.39 9.12
CA THR A 507 23.77 24.50 9.42
C THR A 507 23.13 25.25 10.58
N GLU A 508 23.84 25.39 11.71
CA GLU A 508 23.33 25.95 12.99
C GLU A 508 22.84 27.42 12.93
N GLY A 509 22.60 27.99 11.75
CA GLY A 509 22.19 29.38 11.54
C GLY A 509 20.68 29.67 11.60
N SER A 510 19.81 28.66 11.73
CA SER A 510 18.34 28.85 11.78
C SER A 510 17.69 28.28 13.05
N ARG A 511 18.44 28.18 14.15
CA ARG A 511 17.84 28.04 15.49
C ARG A 511 17.27 29.38 15.95
N GLN A 512 16.18 29.80 15.31
CA GLN A 512 15.29 30.78 15.92
C GLN A 512 14.64 30.11 17.13
N LYS A 513 15.01 30.58 18.32
CA LYS A 513 14.40 30.18 19.60
C LYS A 513 12.88 30.34 19.52
N GLY A 514 12.18 29.23 19.36
CA GLY A 514 10.73 29.14 19.48
C GLY A 514 10.36 27.76 19.99
N ARG A 515 9.93 27.68 21.25
CA ARG A 515 9.31 26.50 21.85
C ARG A 515 8.16 25.98 20.98
N SER A 516 8.20 24.69 20.62
CA SER A 516 7.03 23.80 20.73
C SER A 516 7.42 22.36 20.39
N GLU A 517 7.13 21.45 21.33
CA GLU A 517 6.80 20.05 21.01
C GLU A 517 5.78 20.05 19.85
N GLY A 518 6.04 19.27 18.78
CA GLY A 518 5.10 19.10 17.65
C GLY A 518 5.41 19.82 16.33
N GLY A 519 6.49 20.59 16.23
CA GLY A 519 6.77 21.48 15.09
C GLY A 519 7.41 20.90 13.81
N TRP A 520 7.28 19.61 13.49
CA TRP A 520 7.75 19.06 12.19
C TRP A 520 6.63 19.02 11.12
N LEU A 521 5.38 19.31 11.49
CA LEU A 521 4.19 19.24 10.61
C LEU A 521 3.89 20.54 9.84
N GLY A 522 4.72 21.58 9.96
CA GLY A 522 4.46 22.92 9.42
C GLY A 522 5.21 23.30 8.13
N GLY A 523 5.89 22.35 7.48
CA GLY A 523 6.63 22.59 6.24
C GLY A 523 5.84 22.19 5.01
N GLN A 524 4.86 23.00 4.62
CA GLN A 524 4.11 22.85 3.37
C GLN A 524 5.05 23.09 2.18
N VAL A 525 5.75 22.06 1.70
CA VAL A 525 6.27 22.05 0.33
C VAL A 525 5.07 21.74 -0.54
N GLY A 526 4.41 22.82 -0.99
CA GLY A 526 3.30 22.73 -1.93
C GLY A 526 3.72 21.90 -3.13
N TRP A 527 3.05 20.77 -3.33
CA TRP A 527 2.89 20.21 -4.65
C TRP A 527 2.10 21.24 -5.44
N GLY A 528 2.83 22.03 -6.23
CA GLY A 528 2.24 22.97 -7.15
C GLY A 528 1.29 22.24 -8.07
N ALA A 529 0.02 22.60 -7.97
CA ALA A 529 -0.93 22.50 -9.04
C ALA A 529 -0.27 22.88 -10.37
N GLN A 530 -0.65 22.15 -11.41
CA GLN A 530 -0.46 22.51 -12.81
C GLN A 530 -0.47 24.03 -13.01
N GLY A 531 0.71 24.58 -13.31
CA GLY A 531 0.89 25.91 -13.84
C GLY A 531 1.70 25.78 -15.11
N GLU A 532 0.98 25.68 -16.24
CA GLU A 532 1.41 25.97 -17.61
C GLU A 532 2.93 26.17 -17.85
N THR A 533 3.69 25.08 -17.89
CA THR A 533 4.80 24.94 -18.82
C THR A 533 4.72 23.56 -19.42
N GLY A 534 3.94 23.45 -20.49
CA GLY A 534 3.80 22.24 -21.27
C GLY A 534 5.17 21.71 -21.70
N TRP A 535 5.34 20.40 -21.55
CA TRP A 535 6.21 19.62 -22.41
C TRP A 535 5.71 19.81 -23.84
N VAL A 536 6.35 20.73 -24.58
CA VAL A 536 6.10 20.93 -26.01
C VAL A 536 7.41 20.68 -26.72
N ASP A 537 7.36 19.73 -27.65
CA ASP A 537 8.41 19.37 -28.58
C ASP A 537 9.00 20.60 -29.27
N GLY A 538 10.30 20.82 -29.06
CA GLY A 538 11.07 21.83 -29.76
C GLY A 538 11.42 21.38 -31.18
N ALA A 539 10.43 21.28 -32.07
CA ALA A 539 10.66 21.28 -33.52
C ALA A 539 10.63 22.74 -34.02
N LYS A 540 11.79 23.34 -34.25
CA LYS A 540 11.91 24.64 -34.93
C LYS A 540 11.66 24.47 -36.44
N GLY A 541 10.48 24.85 -36.89
CA GLY A 541 10.18 25.21 -38.27
C GLY A 541 9.63 26.64 -38.29
N GLY A 542 10.27 27.53 -39.06
CA GLY A 542 9.99 28.97 -39.04
C GLY A 542 8.76 29.42 -39.83
N GLY A 543 8.41 30.70 -39.65
CA GLY A 543 7.69 31.48 -40.66
C GLY A 543 6.45 32.25 -40.18
N GLY A 544 6.61 33.57 -40.03
CA GLY A 544 5.67 34.53 -40.63
C GLY A 544 4.42 34.99 -39.86
N GLY A 545 4.55 36.12 -39.16
CA GLY A 545 3.71 37.32 -39.42
C GLY A 545 2.30 37.45 -38.82
N GLY A 546 2.07 38.54 -38.08
CA GLY A 546 0.87 39.37 -38.29
C GLY A 546 -0.08 39.67 -37.13
N ARG A 547 0.16 40.81 -36.46
CA ARG A 547 -0.79 41.87 -36.02
C ARG A 547 -2.00 41.61 -35.06
N ARG A 548 -1.92 42.32 -33.92
CA ARG A 548 -2.88 43.28 -33.29
C ARG A 548 -4.32 42.84 -32.87
N GLY A 549 -4.55 42.86 -31.54
CA GLY A 549 -5.24 43.99 -30.87
C GLY A 549 -6.59 43.78 -30.14
N ARG A 550 -6.70 44.41 -28.93
CA ARG A 550 -7.91 44.85 -28.16
C ARG A 550 -8.73 43.80 -27.38
N ARG A 551 -9.47 44.07 -26.30
CA ARG A 551 -9.53 45.04 -25.14
C ARG A 551 -10.83 44.70 -24.35
N GLY A 552 -10.84 44.88 -23.02
CA GLY A 552 -12.04 44.95 -22.13
C GLY A 552 -12.16 43.76 -21.15
N GLY A 553 -12.22 43.87 -19.82
CA GLY A 553 -12.91 44.82 -18.91
C GLY A 553 -14.26 44.20 -18.50
N TRP A 554 -14.57 43.85 -17.25
CA TRP A 554 -15.11 44.74 -16.20
C TRP A 554 -15.20 44.02 -14.82
N MET A 555 -14.99 44.78 -13.74
CA MET A 555 -15.37 44.47 -12.34
C MET A 555 -16.82 44.93 -12.06
N GLU A 556 -17.50 44.39 -11.03
CA GLU A 556 -17.65 45.03 -9.69
C GLU A 556 -18.90 44.58 -8.90
N ARG A 557 -18.80 44.72 -7.57
CA ARG A 557 -19.65 44.26 -6.44
C ARG A 557 -20.71 45.29 -5.99
N ARG A 558 -21.69 44.83 -5.17
CA ARG A 558 -22.12 45.29 -3.79
C ARG A 558 -23.65 45.09 -3.57
N ARG A 559 -24.08 44.43 -2.47
CA ARG A 559 -24.67 44.91 -1.17
C ARG A 559 -25.97 45.76 -1.36
N ALA A 560 -27.03 45.76 -0.54
CA ALA A 560 -27.27 45.53 0.91
C ALA A 560 -28.83 45.52 1.16
N LEU A 561 -29.43 44.82 2.14
CA LEU A 561 -29.87 45.24 3.52
C LEU A 561 -31.41 45.31 3.77
N GLY A 562 -31.82 44.83 4.97
CA GLY A 562 -32.99 45.27 5.80
C GLY A 562 -34.34 44.56 5.56
N GLY A 563 -35.20 44.20 6.52
CA GLY A 563 -35.23 44.31 8.00
C GLY A 563 -36.66 44.14 8.58
N VAL A 564 -36.78 43.46 9.74
CA VAL A 564 -37.58 43.82 10.97
C VAL A 564 -39.12 43.54 11.14
N ARG A 565 -39.44 42.98 12.35
CA ARG A 565 -40.66 43.00 13.26
C ARG A 565 -41.75 41.89 13.13
N ARG A 566 -41.94 41.02 14.17
CA ARG A 566 -42.82 41.06 15.41
C ARG A 566 -44.32 40.86 15.08
N CYS A 567 -45.21 40.14 15.81
CA CYS A 567 -45.40 39.75 17.22
C CYS A 567 -46.49 38.64 17.31
N GLY A 568 -46.60 37.92 18.44
CA GLY A 568 -47.85 37.25 18.86
C GLY A 568 -47.66 36.08 19.84
N ALA A 569 -48.19 36.19 21.06
CA ALA A 569 -48.04 35.26 22.18
C ALA A 569 -49.41 34.73 22.65
N VAL A 570 -49.50 33.48 23.15
CA VAL A 570 -50.49 33.03 24.16
C VAL A 570 -49.92 31.89 25.03
N ARG A 571 -50.20 32.01 26.34
CA ARG A 571 -50.13 31.12 27.55
C ARG A 571 -50.60 29.65 27.35
N SER A 572 -50.41 28.61 28.19
CA SER A 572 -49.99 28.37 29.60
C SER A 572 -50.07 26.85 29.92
N LEU A 573 -49.45 26.43 31.03
CA LEU A 573 -49.79 25.31 31.96
C LEU A 573 -49.11 23.92 31.85
N CYS A 574 -49.01 23.32 33.03
CA CYS A 574 -48.02 22.38 33.56
C CYS A 574 -48.30 20.88 33.33
N CYS A 575 -47.25 20.10 33.64
CA CYS A 575 -47.21 18.80 34.34
C CYS A 575 -46.66 17.58 33.57
N ALA A 576 -45.83 16.86 34.32
CA ALA A 576 -45.03 15.68 34.03
C ALA A 576 -45.81 14.47 33.48
N GLY A 577 -45.10 13.61 32.74
CA GLY A 577 -45.54 12.26 32.44
C GLY A 577 -44.63 11.56 31.44
N LEU A 578 -44.10 10.42 31.84
CA LEU A 578 -43.12 9.56 31.16
C LEU A 578 -43.61 8.88 29.86
N LEU A 579 -42.61 8.55 29.03
CA LEU A 579 -42.47 7.46 28.04
C LEU A 579 -42.81 7.67 26.55
N ASP A 580 -41.79 7.27 25.78
CA ASP A 580 -41.71 6.77 24.41
C ASP A 580 -42.12 7.65 23.23
N SER A 581 -41.13 7.97 22.39
CA SER A 581 -40.99 7.39 21.04
C SER A 581 -40.12 8.26 20.11
N GLU A 582 -39.26 7.58 19.36
CA GLU A 582 -38.82 7.81 17.99
C GLU A 582 -38.54 9.22 17.41
N SER A 583 -37.39 9.27 16.74
CA SER A 583 -37.17 9.82 15.40
C SER A 583 -36.64 11.25 15.21
N TRP A 584 -35.45 11.26 14.59
CA TRP A 584 -35.05 12.07 13.43
C TRP A 584 -34.25 13.37 13.61
N LEU A 585 -33.06 13.29 12.99
CA LEU A 585 -32.33 14.30 12.21
C LEU A 585 -31.71 15.51 12.91
N GLY A 586 -30.39 15.64 12.70
CA GLY A 586 -29.83 16.94 12.35
C GLY A 586 -28.46 17.24 12.97
N SER A 587 -27.42 16.91 12.21
CA SER A 587 -26.33 17.84 11.87
C SER A 587 -25.83 18.79 12.97
N SER A 588 -24.63 18.53 13.49
CA SER A 588 -23.53 19.51 13.44
C SER A 588 -22.28 18.97 14.14
N SER A 589 -21.33 18.51 13.34
CA SER A 589 -19.94 18.38 13.74
C SER A 589 -19.29 19.77 13.69
N SER A 590 -19.12 20.39 14.85
CA SER A 590 -18.10 21.42 15.08
C SER A 590 -17.91 21.69 16.57
N GLY A 591 -16.71 21.34 17.05
CA GLY A 591 -16.03 22.03 18.15
C GLY A 591 -16.30 21.48 19.54
N TYR A 592 -15.29 20.86 20.15
CA TYR A 592 -14.87 21.18 21.51
C TYR A 592 -13.39 20.88 21.69
N LEU A 593 -12.61 21.95 21.89
CA LEU A 593 -11.34 21.95 22.60
C LEU A 593 -11.64 22.15 24.09
N LEU A 594 -10.76 21.60 24.94
CA LEU A 594 -10.53 21.91 26.36
C LEU A 594 -11.53 21.36 27.38
N LEU A 595 -11.06 20.39 28.16
CA LEU A 595 -10.91 20.50 29.62
C LEU A 595 -10.14 19.26 30.10
N TRP A 596 -8.97 19.46 30.72
CA TRP A 596 -8.55 18.81 31.96
C TRP A 596 -7.20 19.39 32.38
N GLN A 597 -7.26 20.45 33.19
CA GLN A 597 -6.20 20.81 34.12
C GLN A 597 -6.57 20.22 35.48
N GLY A 598 -5.58 19.62 36.15
CA GLY A 598 -5.60 19.42 37.59
C GLY A 598 -5.41 17.97 38.02
N PHE A 599 -4.16 17.55 38.17
CA PHE A 599 -3.67 17.05 39.46
C PHE A 599 -2.15 16.91 39.41
N LEU A 600 -1.46 17.79 40.15
CA LEU A 600 -0.04 17.70 40.46
C LEU A 600 0.10 17.89 41.97
N LEU A 601 0.89 17.00 42.58
CA LEU A 601 1.68 17.12 43.82
C LEU A 601 1.26 16.33 45.08
N ARG A 602 2.30 15.62 45.59
CA ARG A 602 2.56 15.08 46.95
C ARG A 602 1.78 13.80 47.29
N THR A 603 2.40 12.68 47.67
CA THR A 603 3.53 12.38 48.58
C THR A 603 4.22 11.09 48.09
N GLY A 604 5.54 10.87 48.15
CA GLY A 604 6.38 10.75 49.35
C GLY A 604 6.68 9.26 49.62
N TRP A 605 7.98 8.92 49.59
CA TRP A 605 8.67 7.61 49.73
C TRP A 605 9.17 6.98 48.43
#